data_AF-A0A956WG01-F1
#
_entry.id   AF-A0A956WG01-F1
#
_cell.length_a   1.000
_cell.length_b   1.000
_cell.length_c   1.000
_cell.angle_alpha   90.00
_cell.angle_beta   90.00
_cell.angle_gamma   90.00
#
_symmetry.space_group_name_H-M   'P 1'
#
loop_
_entity.id
_entity.type
_entity.pdbx_description
1 polymer ?
#
loop_
_entity_poly.entity_id
_entity_poly.type
_entity_poly.pdbx_seq_one_letter_code
_entity_poly.pdbx_strand_id
1 'polypeptide(L)' 'IYVDEGPSMRRFKAKARGRVGRIQRRTSKITVIAEDRGDR' A
#
# COMPACT_ATOMS: atom_id res chain seq x y z
N ILE A 1 9.34 -1.18 14.24
CA ILE A 1 8.27 -0.85 13.25
C ILE A 1 8.56 -1.64 11.99
N TYR A 2 7.61 -2.42 11.48
CA TYR A 2 7.74 -3.20 10.25
C TYR A 2 6.52 -3.03 9.34
N VAL A 3 6.70 -3.30 8.04
CA VAL A 3 5.69 -3.09 7.01
C VAL A 3 5.55 -4.35 6.16
N ASP A 4 4.34 -4.92 6.13
CA ASP A 4 3.99 -6.06 5.31
C ASP A 4 3.24 -5.61 4.04
N GLU A 5 3.33 -6.43 2.99
CA GLU A 5 2.54 -6.21 1.78
C GLU A 5 1.06 -6.56 2.04
N GLY A 6 0.17 -5.61 1.75
CA GLY A 6 -1.27 -5.82 1.73
C GLY A 6 -1.78 -6.20 0.34
N PRO A 7 -3.07 -6.57 0.21
CA PRO A 7 -3.64 -6.94 -1.06
C PRO A 7 -3.54 -5.80 -2.09
N SER A 8 -3.14 -6.16 -3.30
CA SER A 8 -3.06 -5.22 -4.41
C SER A 8 -4.37 -5.18 -5.18
N MET A 9 -5.01 -4.01 -5.20
CA MET A 9 -6.28 -3.84 -5.92
C MET A 9 -6.02 -3.51 -7.38
N ARG A 10 -6.58 -4.33 -8.28
CA ARG A 10 -6.49 -4.11 -9.74
C ARG A 10 -7.57 -3.13 -10.20
N ARG A 11 -7.16 -2.15 -11.01
CA ARG A 11 -8.03 -1.17 -11.68
C ARG A 11 -7.63 -0.99 -13.14
N PHE A 12 -8.58 -0.60 -13.96
CA PHE A 12 -8.34 -0.24 -15.35
C PHE A 12 -8.11 1.27 -15.47
N LYS A 13 -7.11 1.67 -16.27
CA LYS A 13 -6.86 3.05 -16.66
C LYS A 13 -7.22 3.21 -18.13
N ALA A 14 -8.16 4.11 -18.43
CA ALA A 14 -8.44 4.50 -19.81
C ALA A 14 -7.16 5.12 -20.43
N LYS A 15 -6.83 4.70 -21.64
CA LYS A 15 -5.76 5.29 -22.47
C LYS A 15 -6.31 5.65 -23.85
N ALA A 16 -5.56 6.45 -24.59
CA ALA A 16 -5.91 6.85 -25.95
C ALA A 16 -6.14 5.63 -26.87
N ARG A 17 -6.96 5.82 -27.92
CA ARG A 17 -7.30 4.80 -28.93
C ARG A 17 -7.94 3.53 -28.34
N GLY A 18 -8.82 3.66 -27.33
CA GLY A 18 -9.52 2.51 -26.74
C GLY A 18 -8.64 1.54 -25.95
N ARG A 19 -7.37 1.90 -25.71
CA ARG A 19 -6.44 1.06 -24.95
C ARG A 19 -6.75 1.10 -23.46
N VAL A 20 -6.51 -0.02 -22.78
CA VAL A 20 -6.68 -0.13 -21.33
C VAL A 20 -5.36 -0.48 -20.68
N GLY A 21 -4.90 0.37 -19.76
CA GLY A 21 -3.77 0.07 -18.88
C GLY A 21 -4.23 -0.60 -17.58
N ARG A 22 -3.36 -1.37 -16.94
CA ARG A 22 -3.56 -1.84 -15.57
C ARG A 22 -2.96 -0.85 -14.58
N ILE A 23 -3.67 -0.53 -13.51
CA ILE A 23 -3.15 0.12 -12.31
C ILE A 23 -3.25 -0.91 -11.17
N GLN A 24 -2.14 -1.13 -10.46
CA GLN A 24 -2.16 -1.81 -9.17
C GLN A 24 -2.10 -0.75 -8.07
N ARG A 25 -3.12 -0.72 -7.22
CA ARG A 25 -3.06 0.03 -5.97
C ARG A 25 -2.53 -0.89 -4.88
N ARG A 26 -1.23 -0.81 -4.63
CA ARG A 26 -0.56 -1.56 -3.55
C ARG A 26 -0.99 -0.97 -2.22
N THR A 27 -1.38 -1.83 -1.28
CA THR A 27 -1.66 -1.44 0.10
C THR A 27 -0.60 -2.05 0.99
N SER A 28 -0.38 -1.48 2.17
CA SER A 28 0.62 -1.96 3.13
C SER A 28 0.02 -2.02 4.52
N LYS A 29 0.39 -3.05 5.27
CA LYS A 29 0.04 -3.16 6.68
C LYS A 29 1.26 -2.73 7.49
N ILE A 30 1.12 -1.62 8.22
CA ILE A 30 2.19 -1.06 9.04
C ILE A 30 1.96 -1.50 10.48
N THR A 31 2.95 -2.16 11.08
CA THR A 31 2.92 -2.54 12.50
C THR A 31 4.01 -1.80 13.27
N VAL A 32 3.57 -1.02 14.25
CA VAL A 32 4.43 -0.27 15.17
C VAL A 32 4.40 -0.99 16.50
N ILE A 33 5.58 -1.43 16.95
CA ILE A 33 5.80 -1.86 18.33
C ILE A 33 6.53 -0.70 18.99
N ALA A 34 5.95 -0.19 20.07
CA ALA A 34 6.50 0.89 20.86
C ALA A 34 6.77 0.38 22.28
N GLU A 35 7.83 0.88 22.88
CA GLU A 35 8.18 0.67 24.27
C GLU A 35 8.10 2.00 25.01
N ASP A 36 7.82 1.94 26.30
CA ASP A 36 7.65 3.13 27.10
C ASP A 36 9.00 3.87 27.21
N ARG A 37 8.96 5.19 27.00
CA ARG A 37 10.17 6.01 27.06
C ARG A 37 10.38 6.34 28.54
N GLY A 38 11.07 5.44 29.24
CA GLY A 38 11.37 5.55 30.67
C GLY A 38 11.60 6.99 31.11
N ASP A 39 10.67 7.44 31.94
CA ASP A 39 10.52 8.82 32.41
C ASP A 39 11.75 9.22 33.25
N ARG A 40 12.26 10.42 33.00
CA ARG A 40 13.33 11.04 33.79
C ARG A 40 12.98 12.49 34.06
#